data_AF-A0AAP2RKM9-F1
#
_entry.id   AF-A0AAP2RKM9-F1
#
_cell.length_a   1.000
_cell.length_b   1.000
_cell.length_c   1.000
_cell.angle_alpha   90.00
_cell.angle_beta   90.00
_cell.angle_gamma   90.00
#
_symmetry.space_group_name_H-M   'P 1'
#
loop_
_entity.id
_entity.type
_entity.pdbx_description
1 polymer ?
#
loop_
_entity_poly.entity_id
_entity_poly.type
_entity_poly.pdbx_seq_one_letter_code
_entity_poly.pdbx_strand_id
1 'polypeptide(L)'
;MARKKVQAAEKTETRAAEAKNPAVRKPVKRTEMKTSVSVQYMGKDISDKEMVALIKKDWTAKKHKVSEIKTMELYVKVEENMVYYVINGEETGSVAI
;
A
#
# COMPACT_ATOMS: atom_id res chain seq x y z
N MET A 1 26.62 44.86 -3.05
CA MET A 1 25.82 46.11 -3.05
C MET A 1 24.48 45.79 -3.71
N ALA A 2 23.29 46.17 -3.26
CA ALA A 2 22.81 46.81 -2.04
C ALA A 2 21.33 46.37 -1.89
N ARG A 3 20.91 46.17 -0.64
CA ARG A 3 19.53 45.92 -0.21
C ARG A 3 18.74 47.26 -0.20
N LYS A 4 17.42 47.13 -0.02
CA LYS A 4 16.45 48.11 0.56
C LYS A 4 15.71 48.96 -0.50
N LYS A 5 14.37 49.05 -0.53
CA LYS A 5 13.40 49.39 0.55
C LYS A 5 11.98 48.85 0.22
N VAL A 6 11.34 48.04 1.10
CA VAL A 6 10.27 48.34 2.10
C VAL A 6 9.01 49.09 1.65
N GLN A 7 7.84 48.45 1.84
CA GLN A 7 6.67 48.92 2.63
C GLN A 7 5.74 47.72 2.90
N ALA A 8 5.56 47.30 4.16
CA ALA A 8 4.50 47.69 5.13
C ALA A 8 3.33 46.66 5.05
N ALA A 9 3.05 45.78 6.02
CA ALA A 9 2.80 45.91 7.47
C ALA A 9 1.40 46.44 7.84
N GLU A 10 0.44 45.53 7.94
CA GLU A 10 -0.73 45.50 8.85
C GLU A 10 -0.88 44.00 9.20
N LYS A 11 -0.65 43.45 10.40
CA LYS A 11 -0.97 43.75 11.81
C LYS A 11 -2.44 43.44 12.20
N THR A 12 -2.57 42.43 13.06
CA THR A 12 -3.65 42.15 14.04
C THR A 12 -4.97 41.65 13.42
N GLU A 13 -5.63 40.58 13.88
CA GLU A 13 -6.09 40.24 15.24
C GLU A 13 -6.12 38.70 15.44
N THR A 14 -5.45 38.11 16.44
CA THR A 14 -6.01 37.70 17.75
C THR A 14 -7.43 37.13 17.76
N ARG A 15 -7.54 35.80 17.87
CA ARG A 15 -8.58 35.09 18.64
C ARG A 15 -7.98 33.77 19.14
N ALA A 16 -7.32 33.77 20.30
CA ALA A 16 -7.93 33.51 21.61
C ALA A 16 -8.70 32.17 21.66
N ALA A 17 -8.01 31.18 22.24
CA ALA A 17 -8.50 30.12 23.12
C ALA A 17 -9.94 29.60 22.97
N GLU A 18 -10.05 28.31 22.64
CA GLU A 18 -11.05 27.45 23.27
C GLU A 18 -10.45 26.07 23.57
N ALA A 19 -9.99 25.92 24.82
CA ALA A 19 -9.82 24.63 25.44
C ALA A 19 -11.21 24.13 25.88
N LYS A 20 -11.75 23.12 25.20
CA LYS A 20 -12.86 22.30 25.72
C LYS A 20 -12.71 20.83 25.31
N ASN A 21 -12.55 20.01 26.35
CA ASN A 21 -12.78 18.56 26.44
C ASN A 21 -11.93 17.59 25.58
N PRO A 22 -11.13 16.69 26.21
CA PRO A 22 -10.77 15.44 25.57
C PRO A 22 -12.03 14.57 25.55
N ALA A 23 -12.79 14.64 24.45
CA ALA A 23 -13.78 13.62 24.16
C ALA A 23 -13.03 12.27 24.12
N VAL A 24 -13.27 11.44 25.14
CA VAL A 24 -12.84 10.04 25.20
C VAL A 24 -13.42 9.35 23.96
N ARG A 25 -12.62 9.32 22.89
CA ARG A 25 -12.91 8.53 21.70
C ARG A 25 -12.75 7.08 22.12
N LYS A 26 -13.84 6.48 22.55
CA LYS A 26 -13.97 5.02 22.67
C LYS A 26 -13.41 4.41 21.38
N PRO A 27 -12.51 3.42 21.43
CA PRO A 27 -12.05 2.76 20.22
C PRO A 27 -13.26 2.09 19.59
N VAL A 28 -13.77 2.69 18.52
CA VAL A 28 -14.69 2.01 17.60
C VAL A 28 -13.91 0.80 17.12
N LYS A 29 -14.35 -0.40 17.49
CA LYS A 29 -13.86 -1.64 16.88
C LYS A 29 -14.00 -1.44 15.37
N ARG A 30 -12.89 -1.12 14.71
CA ARG A 30 -12.77 -1.21 13.27
C ARG A 30 -13.03 -2.67 12.98
N THR A 31 -14.22 -2.98 12.51
CA THR A 31 -14.46 -4.19 11.76
C THR A 31 -13.40 -4.17 10.66
N GLU A 32 -12.39 -5.04 10.76
CA GLU A 32 -11.41 -5.24 9.70
C GLU A 32 -12.21 -5.51 8.43
N MET A 33 -12.32 -4.52 7.54
CA MET A 33 -12.83 -4.74 6.20
C MET A 33 -11.91 -5.78 5.57
N LYS A 34 -12.44 -6.99 5.35
CA LYS A 34 -11.78 -8.00 4.54
C LYS A 34 -11.78 -7.50 3.10
N THR A 35 -10.75 -6.74 2.74
CA THR A 35 -10.50 -6.35 1.36
C THR A 35 -9.99 -7.57 0.62
N SER A 36 -10.68 -7.98 -0.44
CA SER A 36 -10.21 -9.00 -1.40
C SER A 36 -10.12 -8.32 -2.75
N VAL A 37 -9.11 -8.70 -3.54
CA VAL A 37 -8.90 -8.14 -4.88
C VAL A 37 -8.97 -9.31 -5.86
N SER A 38 -9.82 -9.20 -6.89
CA SER A 38 -9.87 -10.16 -7.99
C SER A 38 -9.73 -9.43 -9.32
N VAL A 39 -9.09 -10.11 -10.27
CA VAL A 39 -8.85 -9.65 -11.63
C VAL A 39 -9.63 -10.58 -12.55
N GLN A 40 -10.65 -10.05 -13.23
CA GLN A 40 -11.44 -10.81 -14.20
C GLN A 40 -11.05 -10.41 -15.63
N TYR A 41 -10.63 -11.37 -16.43
CA TYR A 41 -10.25 -11.17 -17.83
C TYR A 41 -10.69 -12.35 -18.69
N MET A 42 -11.35 -12.08 -19.82
CA MET A 42 -11.87 -13.11 -20.76
C MET A 42 -12.66 -14.25 -20.10
N GLY A 43 -13.42 -13.95 -19.05
CA GLY A 43 -14.20 -14.96 -18.30
C GLY A 43 -13.39 -15.81 -17.32
N LYS A 44 -12.08 -15.55 -17.16
CA LYS A 44 -11.27 -16.06 -16.05
C LYS A 44 -11.31 -15.07 -14.90
N ASP A 45 -11.43 -15.56 -13.66
CA ASP A 45 -11.31 -14.78 -12.43
C ASP A 45 -10.08 -15.23 -11.67
N ILE A 46 -9.23 -14.28 -11.29
CA ILE A 46 -7.98 -14.54 -10.57
C ILE A 46 -8.02 -13.72 -9.29
N SER A 47 -8.05 -14.39 -8.15
CA SER A 47 -8.03 -13.71 -6.84
C SER A 47 -6.61 -13.50 -6.32
N ASP A 48 -6.43 -12.44 -5.54
CA ASP A 48 -5.18 -12.11 -4.83
C ASP A 48 -4.67 -13.28 -4.00
N LYS A 49 -5.57 -14.02 -3.34
CA LYS A 49 -5.23 -15.22 -2.57
C LYS A 49 -4.60 -16.31 -3.42
N GLU A 50 -5.18 -16.59 -4.58
CA GLU A 50 -4.66 -17.62 -5.49
C GLU A 50 -3.27 -17.21 -6.01
N MET A 51 -3.11 -15.95 -6.42
CA MET A 51 -1.83 -15.41 -6.87
C MET A 51 -0.75 -15.53 -5.78
N VAL A 52 -1.05 -15.09 -4.56
CA VAL A 52 -0.14 -15.17 -3.42
C VAL A 52 0.19 -16.62 -3.07
N ALA A 53 -0.77 -17.55 -3.19
CA ALA A 53 -0.54 -18.97 -2.95
C ALA A 53 0.41 -19.57 -3.99
N LEU A 54 0.23 -19.26 -5.27
CA LEU A 54 1.12 -19.67 -6.35
C LEU A 54 2.54 -19.15 -6.14
N ILE A 55 2.68 -17.86 -5.79
CA ILE A 55 3.99 -17.24 -5.54
C ILE A 55 4.67 -17.86 -4.33
N LYS A 56 3.95 -18.10 -3.23
CA LYS A 56 4.52 -18.81 -2.06
C LYS A 56 4.99 -20.22 -2.42
N LYS A 57 4.26 -20.92 -3.29
CA LYS A 57 4.64 -22.25 -3.75
C LYS A 57 5.90 -22.21 -4.61
N ASP A 58 6.00 -21.27 -5.55
CA ASP A 58 7.21 -21.08 -6.37
C ASP A 58 8.41 -20.64 -5.53
N TRP A 59 8.19 -19.72 -4.58
CA TRP A 59 9.20 -19.22 -3.65
C TRP A 59 9.81 -20.33 -2.78
N THR A 60 8.94 -21.17 -2.21
CA THR A 60 9.40 -22.33 -1.41
C THR A 60 10.03 -23.41 -2.28
N ALA A 61 9.58 -23.60 -3.52
CA ALA A 61 10.21 -24.49 -4.49
C ALA A 61 11.63 -24.04 -4.86
N LYS A 62 11.88 -22.73 -4.90
CA LYS A 62 13.21 -22.12 -5.06
C LYS A 62 14.10 -22.22 -3.81
N LYS A 63 13.66 -22.97 -2.78
CA LYS A 63 14.34 -23.15 -1.48
C LYS A 63 14.45 -21.89 -0.62
N HIS A 64 13.69 -20.84 -0.93
CA HIS A 64 13.59 -19.67 -0.08
C HIS A 64 12.56 -19.88 1.03
N LYS A 65 12.72 -19.15 2.15
CA LYS A 65 11.75 -19.19 3.25
C LYS A 65 10.70 -18.11 3.07
N VAL A 66 9.43 -18.45 3.31
CA VAL A 66 8.33 -17.46 3.31
C VAL A 66 8.55 -16.39 4.39
N SER A 67 9.23 -16.75 5.49
CA SER A 67 9.59 -15.82 6.57
C SER A 67 10.58 -14.72 6.15
N GLU A 68 11.26 -14.86 5.02
CA GLU A 68 12.20 -13.86 4.48
C GLU A 68 11.49 -12.80 3.64
N ILE A 69 10.22 -13.02 3.27
CA ILE A 69 9.41 -12.06 2.52
C ILE A 69 8.94 -10.95 3.48
N LYS A 70 9.53 -9.76 3.35
CA LYS A 70 9.10 -8.55 4.09
C LYS A 70 8.14 -7.71 3.28
N THR A 71 8.44 -7.54 1.99
CA THR A 71 7.59 -6.82 1.04
C THR A 71 7.39 -7.68 -0.20
N MET A 72 6.20 -7.61 -0.79
CA MET A 72 5.86 -8.31 -2.02
C MET A 72 5.01 -7.39 -2.90
N GLU A 73 5.55 -7.03 -4.05
CA GLU A 73 4.82 -6.33 -5.10
C GLU A 73 4.36 -7.34 -6.15
N LEU A 74 3.16 -7.12 -6.69
CA LEU A 74 2.45 -8.03 -7.58
C LEU A 74 2.00 -7.25 -8.81
N TYR A 75 2.39 -7.72 -10.00
CA TYR A 75 2.00 -7.15 -11.27
C TYR A 75 1.38 -8.25 -12.14
N VAL A 76 0.13 -8.06 -12.53
CA VAL A 76 -0.61 -9.05 -13.32
C VAL A 76 -0.62 -8.62 -14.77
N LYS A 77 -0.09 -9.46 -15.67
CA LYS A 77 -0.21 -9.28 -17.12
C LYS A 77 -1.15 -10.35 -17.67
N VAL A 78 -2.43 -10.02 -17.68
CA VAL A 78 -3.51 -10.95 -18.10
C VAL A 78 -3.40 -11.38 -19.56
N GLU A 79 -2.78 -10.56 -20.43
CA GLU A 79 -2.56 -10.91 -21.84
C GLU A 79 -1.61 -12.10 -22.03
N GLU A 80 -0.59 -12.21 -21.18
CA GLU A 80 0.35 -13.34 -21.17
C GLU A 80 -0.06 -14.40 -20.14
N ASN A 81 -1.15 -14.15 -19.39
CA ASN A 81 -1.63 -15.02 -18.33
C ASN A 81 -0.52 -15.30 -17.30
N MET A 82 0.19 -14.25 -16.88
CA MET A 82 1.34 -14.30 -15.95
C MET A 82 1.21 -13.25 -14.84
N VAL A 83 1.64 -13.61 -13.64
CA VAL A 83 1.81 -12.71 -12.48
C VAL A 83 3.29 -12.59 -12.20
N TYR A 84 3.78 -11.36 -12.26
CA TYR A 84 5.14 -10.99 -11.90
C TYR A 84 5.16 -10.52 -10.46
N TYR A 85 6.20 -10.92 -9.73
CA TYR A 85 6.37 -10.53 -8.34
C TYR A 85 7.78 -10.03 -8.07
N VAL A 86 7.87 -9.09 -7.13
CA VAL A 86 9.13 -8.58 -6.60
C VAL A 86 9.08 -8.70 -5.08
N ILE A 87 9.97 -9.49 -4.51
CA ILE A 87 10.12 -9.74 -3.09
C ILE A 87 11.31 -8.91 -2.58
N ASN A 88 11.08 -8.16 -1.51
CA ASN A 88 12.09 -7.31 -0.87
C ASN A 88 12.74 -6.25 -1.79
N GLY A 89 12.18 -6.02 -2.99
CA GLY A 89 12.77 -5.13 -4.00
C GLY A 89 13.99 -5.70 -4.74
N GLU A 90 14.41 -6.92 -4.41
CA GLU A 90 15.63 -7.55 -4.94
C GLU A 90 15.31 -8.81 -5.72
N GLU A 91 14.40 -9.63 -5.21
CA GLU A 91 14.12 -10.97 -5.70
C GLU A 91 12.91 -10.94 -6.62
N THR A 92 13.12 -11.24 -7.90
CA THR A 92 12.05 -11.17 -8.90
C THR A 92 11.65 -12.56 -9.37
N GLY A 93 10.40 -12.69 -9.80
CA GLY A 93 9.94 -13.91 -10.45
C GLY A 93 8.60 -13.73 -11.13
N SER A 94 8.14 -14.82 -11.72
CA SER A 94 6.83 -14.87 -12.35
C SER A 94 6.20 -16.24 -12.15
N VAL A 95 4.87 -16.25 -12.06
CA VAL A 95 4.06 -17.46 -12.03
C VAL A 95 2.96 -17.34 -13.07
N ALA A 96 2.70 -18.41 -13.79
CA ALA A 96 1.55 -18.49 -14.68
C ALA A 96 0.25 -18.55 -13.85
N ILE A 97 -0.80 -17.90 -14.34
CA ILE A 97 -2.15 -17.83 -13.75
C ILE A 97 -3.18 -18.58 -14.58
#